data_AF-A0A1H2EHM8-F1
#
_entry.id   AF-A0A1H2EHM8-F1
#
_cell.length_a   1.000
_cell.length_b   1.000
_cell.length_c   1.000
_cell.angle_alpha   90.00
_cell.angle_beta   90.00
_cell.angle_gamma   90.00
#
_symmetry.space_group_name_H-M   'P 1'
#
loop_
_entity.id
_entity.type
_entity.pdbx_description
1 polymer ?
#
loop_
_entity_poly.entity_id
_entity_poly.type
_entity_poly.pdbx_seq_one_letter_code
_entity_poly.pdbx_strand_id
1 'polypeptide(L)'
;MYVESKILAPLFTLFTQLNAQAGTLPASLNSALSELNATAKTTGFELFNLGAYEKALLHLTLSGTAGDVESQYAMATCTTRMDGGFHFISDTTRKWLLLAAAQDHIPALIRLGTRESIAKAKELARNTANAHKPASMIYMHILTQEIEWLQMAASSDDAEALYELAAAYRKTPRLLPDPQQSDTVIADLMQRAADAGCRRAVYELAFSEDGVVSVTEKQKRITQLAFMGQLRGLLEYGYALAGLSRDKTRTPRTYGLEQNLPRACAVLKLALTRTAGALELPCVEHDYWALVHQLSDTIEYEKNLLELQSDVPALFKVVDPTVILGWAH
;
A
#
# COMPACT_ATOMS: atom_id res chain seq x y z
N MET A 1 -13.86 18.59 -9.06
CA MET A 1 -14.54 17.76 -8.04
C MET A 1 -16.07 17.62 -8.18
N TYR A 2 -16.88 18.67 -8.46
CA TYR A 2 -18.36 18.51 -8.48
C TYR A 2 -18.94 17.79 -9.73
N VAL A 3 -18.17 17.65 -10.81
CA VAL A 3 -18.64 17.09 -12.10
C VAL A 3 -18.54 15.55 -12.15
N GLU A 4 -17.48 14.96 -11.61
CA GLU A 4 -17.25 13.50 -11.63
C GLU A 4 -18.20 12.75 -10.68
N SER A 5 -18.56 13.36 -9.54
CA SER A 5 -19.56 12.82 -8.60
C SER A 5 -20.93 12.58 -9.26
N LYS A 6 -21.33 13.42 -10.22
CA LYS A 6 -22.59 13.26 -10.96
C LYS A 6 -22.59 12.09 -11.94
N ILE A 7 -21.41 11.61 -12.36
CA ILE A 7 -21.26 10.51 -13.32
C ILE A 7 -21.18 9.17 -12.58
N LEU A 8 -20.53 9.15 -11.41
CA LEU A 8 -20.31 7.92 -10.64
C LEU A 8 -21.62 7.24 -10.19
N ALA A 9 -22.62 8.00 -9.75
CA ALA A 9 -23.89 7.39 -9.32
C ALA A 9 -24.69 6.75 -10.47
N PRO A 10 -24.88 7.41 -11.64
CA PRO A 10 -25.44 6.77 -12.83
C PRO A 10 -24.62 5.56 -13.31
N LEU A 11 -23.28 5.66 -13.36
CA LEU A 11 -22.41 4.54 -13.74
C LEU A 11 -22.57 3.36 -12.78
N PHE A 12 -22.58 3.61 -11.48
CA PHE A 12 -22.82 2.58 -10.46
C PHE A 12 -24.14 1.86 -10.72
N THR A 13 -25.24 2.60 -10.94
CA THR A 13 -26.55 2.02 -11.23
C THR A 13 -26.52 1.16 -12.49
N LEU A 14 -25.95 1.69 -13.58
CA LEU A 14 -25.85 1.00 -14.86
C LEU A 14 -25.05 -0.31 -14.74
N PHE A 15 -23.85 -0.25 -14.17
CA PHE A 15 -23.01 -1.44 -14.04
C PHE A 15 -23.58 -2.47 -13.05
N THR A 16 -24.25 -2.02 -11.98
CA THR A 16 -24.97 -2.93 -11.08
C THR A 16 -26.06 -3.70 -11.84
N GLN A 17 -26.84 -3.02 -12.68
CA GLN A 17 -27.89 -3.64 -13.49
C GLN A 17 -27.30 -4.60 -14.54
N LEU A 18 -26.24 -4.19 -15.23
CA LEU A 18 -25.55 -5.03 -16.21
C LEU A 18 -24.97 -6.30 -15.59
N ASN A 19 -24.28 -6.18 -14.45
CA ASN A 19 -23.72 -7.32 -13.74
C ASN A 19 -24.83 -8.24 -13.18
N ALA A 20 -25.95 -7.69 -12.70
CA ALA A 20 -27.09 -8.50 -12.27
C ALA A 20 -27.75 -9.29 -13.42
N GLN A 21 -27.67 -8.77 -14.65
CA GLN A 21 -28.19 -9.43 -15.85
C GLN A 21 -27.15 -10.27 -16.60
N ALA A 22 -25.94 -10.41 -16.09
CA ALA A 22 -24.83 -11.08 -16.78
C ALA A 22 -25.19 -12.49 -17.30
N GLY A 23 -25.97 -13.26 -16.54
CA GLY A 23 -26.43 -14.60 -16.94
C GLY A 23 -27.43 -14.63 -18.10
N THR A 24 -27.97 -13.48 -18.49
CA THR A 24 -28.93 -13.32 -19.61
C THR A 24 -28.33 -12.62 -20.82
N LEU A 25 -27.10 -12.09 -20.70
CA LEU A 25 -26.41 -11.42 -21.78
C LEU A 25 -25.90 -12.43 -22.83
N PRO A 26 -25.85 -12.04 -24.12
CA PRO A 26 -25.13 -12.80 -25.13
C PRO A 26 -23.68 -13.09 -24.70
N ALA A 27 -23.17 -14.27 -25.04
CA ALA A 27 -21.85 -14.74 -24.58
C ALA A 27 -20.71 -13.75 -24.89
N SER A 28 -20.72 -13.10 -26.05
CA SER A 28 -19.73 -12.09 -26.44
C SER A 28 -19.75 -10.86 -25.53
N LEU A 29 -20.95 -10.38 -25.15
CA LEU A 29 -21.11 -9.24 -24.24
C LEU A 29 -20.73 -9.60 -22.81
N ASN A 30 -21.06 -10.82 -22.37
CA ASN A 30 -20.66 -11.28 -21.04
C ASN A 30 -19.13 -11.42 -20.92
N SER A 31 -18.47 -11.93 -21.97
CA SER A 31 -17.00 -11.99 -22.03
C SER A 31 -16.37 -10.59 -21.97
N ALA A 32 -16.89 -9.64 -22.76
CA ALA A 32 -16.40 -8.26 -22.75
C ALA A 32 -16.62 -7.58 -21.38
N LEU A 33 -17.74 -7.83 -20.71
CA LEU A 33 -18.00 -7.33 -19.37
C LEU A 33 -17.03 -7.91 -18.34
N SER A 34 -16.72 -9.20 -18.43
CA SER A 34 -15.73 -9.84 -17.56
C SER A 34 -14.32 -9.26 -17.75
N GLU A 35 -13.90 -9.06 -19.00
CA GLU A 35 -12.60 -8.46 -19.34
C GLU A 35 -12.52 -7.00 -18.87
N LEU A 36 -13.60 -6.24 -19.04
CA LEU A 36 -13.72 -4.88 -18.53
C LEU A 36 -13.58 -4.84 -17.01
N ASN A 37 -14.30 -5.72 -16.29
CA ASN A 37 -14.21 -5.81 -14.82
C ASN A 37 -12.79 -6.18 -14.36
N ALA A 38 -12.13 -7.12 -15.03
CA ALA A 38 -10.75 -7.52 -14.69
C ALA A 38 -9.75 -6.38 -14.93
N THR A 39 -9.82 -5.74 -16.10
CA THR A 39 -8.97 -4.60 -16.44
C THR A 39 -9.18 -3.43 -15.48
N ALA A 40 -10.45 -3.08 -15.22
CA ALA A 40 -10.80 -2.02 -14.30
C ALA A 40 -10.33 -2.30 -12.88
N LYS A 41 -10.42 -3.55 -12.41
CA LYS A 41 -9.85 -3.95 -11.10
C LYS A 41 -8.35 -3.66 -11.05
N THR A 42 -7.59 -4.15 -12.02
CA THR A 42 -6.13 -3.98 -12.07
C THR A 42 -5.75 -2.50 -12.08
N THR A 43 -6.28 -1.71 -13.01
CA THR A 43 -6.00 -0.28 -13.11
C THR A 43 -6.45 0.47 -11.84
N GLY A 44 -7.61 0.12 -11.29
CA GLY A 44 -8.13 0.69 -10.06
C GLY A 44 -7.18 0.49 -8.87
N PHE A 45 -6.63 -0.71 -8.71
CA PHE A 45 -5.67 -1.00 -7.64
C PHE A 45 -4.30 -0.37 -7.86
N GLU A 46 -3.81 -0.25 -9.09
CA GLU A 46 -2.59 0.51 -9.40
C GLU A 46 -2.73 1.98 -9.00
N LEU A 47 -3.83 2.62 -9.38
CA LEU A 47 -4.14 4.00 -9.00
C LEU A 47 -4.32 4.14 -7.48
N PHE A 48 -5.00 3.19 -6.86
CA PHE A 48 -5.19 3.14 -5.40
C PHE A 48 -3.85 3.09 -4.67
N ASN A 49 -2.94 2.22 -5.11
CA ASN A 49 -1.62 2.05 -4.51
C ASN A 49 -0.76 3.31 -4.64
N LEU A 50 -0.92 4.08 -5.72
CA LEU A 50 -0.28 5.38 -5.91
C LEU A 50 -0.94 6.52 -5.11
N GLY A 51 -2.08 6.27 -4.48
CA GLY A 51 -2.86 7.27 -3.75
C GLY A 51 -3.68 8.21 -4.65
N ALA A 52 -3.87 7.86 -5.92
CA ALA A 52 -4.71 8.59 -6.87
C ALA A 52 -6.19 8.22 -6.67
N TYR A 53 -6.72 8.46 -5.46
CA TYR A 53 -8.01 7.92 -5.02
C TYR A 53 -9.21 8.34 -5.87
N GLU A 54 -9.24 9.58 -6.37
CA GLU A 54 -10.32 10.09 -7.24
C GLU A 54 -10.39 9.25 -8.54
N LYS A 55 -9.25 9.03 -9.18
CA LYS A 55 -9.14 8.21 -10.41
C LYS A 55 -9.40 6.73 -10.11
N ALA A 56 -8.83 6.21 -9.03
CA ALA A 56 -9.01 4.82 -8.62
C ALA A 56 -10.49 4.46 -8.43
N LEU A 57 -11.27 5.38 -7.87
CA LEU A 57 -12.69 5.17 -7.58
C LEU A 57 -13.50 4.88 -8.84
N LEU A 58 -13.21 5.57 -9.95
CA LEU A 58 -13.88 5.32 -11.24
C LEU A 58 -13.72 3.85 -11.66
N HIS A 59 -12.49 3.34 -11.65
CA HIS A 59 -12.18 1.99 -12.09
C HIS A 59 -12.67 0.93 -11.10
N LEU A 60 -12.46 1.14 -9.80
CA LEU A 60 -12.88 0.22 -8.74
C LEU A 60 -14.40 0.13 -8.59
N THR A 61 -15.17 1.11 -9.09
CA THR A 61 -16.64 1.03 -9.11
C THR A 61 -17.10 -0.14 -9.99
N LEU A 62 -16.44 -0.41 -11.12
CA LEU A 62 -16.85 -1.49 -12.02
C LEU A 62 -16.72 -2.85 -11.33
N SER A 63 -15.53 -3.19 -10.84
CA SER A 63 -15.29 -4.45 -10.13
C SER A 63 -16.05 -4.53 -8.81
N GLY A 64 -16.18 -3.42 -8.07
CA GLY A 64 -16.94 -3.37 -6.82
C GLY A 64 -18.43 -3.63 -7.00
N THR A 65 -19.05 -3.10 -8.06
CA THR A 65 -20.46 -3.38 -8.42
C THR A 65 -20.67 -4.80 -8.93
N ALA A 66 -19.62 -5.43 -9.49
CA ALA A 66 -19.62 -6.84 -9.87
C ALA A 66 -19.50 -7.79 -8.66
N GLY A 67 -19.31 -7.27 -7.44
CA GLY A 67 -19.23 -8.07 -6.22
C GLY A 67 -17.81 -8.29 -5.68
N ASP A 68 -16.77 -7.71 -6.28
CA ASP A 68 -15.40 -7.90 -5.80
C ASP A 68 -15.19 -7.25 -4.42
N VAL A 69 -15.00 -8.09 -3.40
CA VAL A 69 -14.91 -7.68 -1.99
C VAL A 69 -13.75 -6.72 -1.71
N GLU A 70 -12.58 -6.95 -2.32
CA GLU A 70 -11.41 -6.10 -2.18
C GLU A 70 -11.65 -4.73 -2.81
N SER A 71 -12.27 -4.69 -4.00
CA SER A 71 -12.65 -3.43 -4.65
C SER A 71 -13.66 -2.66 -3.82
N GLN A 72 -14.65 -3.33 -3.21
CA GLN A 72 -15.62 -2.69 -2.31
C GLN A 72 -14.92 -2.07 -1.09
N TYR A 73 -13.96 -2.78 -0.49
CA TYR A 73 -13.20 -2.24 0.63
C TYR A 73 -12.25 -1.10 0.23
N ALA A 74 -11.62 -1.20 -0.94
CA ALA A 74 -10.79 -0.14 -1.52
C ALA A 74 -11.63 1.11 -1.83
N MET A 75 -12.85 0.95 -2.35
CA MET A 75 -13.82 2.03 -2.58
C MET A 75 -14.20 2.75 -1.29
N ALA A 76 -14.46 2.01 -0.21
CA ALA A 76 -14.67 2.59 1.12
C ALA A 76 -13.45 3.40 1.58
N THR A 77 -12.24 2.98 1.23
CA THR A 77 -11.01 3.74 1.55
C THR A 77 -10.84 4.98 0.69
N CYS A 78 -11.05 4.91 -0.62
CA CYS A 78 -11.01 6.07 -1.52
C CYS A 78 -12.00 7.14 -1.05
N THR A 79 -13.25 6.75 -0.79
CA THR A 79 -14.31 7.69 -0.34
C THR A 79 -13.92 8.39 0.96
N THR A 80 -13.49 7.66 1.98
CA THR A 80 -13.05 8.28 3.23
C THR A 80 -11.87 9.23 3.07
N ARG A 81 -10.91 8.91 2.18
CA ARG A 81 -9.79 9.81 1.89
C ARG A 81 -10.25 11.11 1.23
N MET A 82 -11.22 11.04 0.33
CA MET A 82 -11.81 12.22 -0.32
C MET A 82 -12.69 13.04 0.63
N ASP A 83 -13.37 12.41 1.58
CA ASP A 83 -14.24 13.07 2.57
C ASP A 83 -13.46 13.83 3.67
N GLY A 84 -12.13 13.93 3.56
CA GLY A 84 -11.28 14.63 4.53
C GLY A 84 -10.71 13.75 5.64
N GLY A 85 -10.80 12.41 5.52
CA GLY A 85 -10.13 11.46 6.40
C GLY A 85 -11.06 10.66 7.32
N PHE A 86 -10.46 9.90 8.24
CA PHE A 86 -11.12 8.82 8.98
C PHE A 86 -12.00 9.26 10.18
N HIS A 87 -12.26 10.56 10.32
CA HIS A 87 -12.99 11.11 11.47
C HIS A 87 -14.50 10.84 11.41
N PHE A 88 -15.06 10.63 10.21
CA PHE A 88 -16.47 10.33 10.01
C PHE A 88 -16.65 9.29 8.91
N ILE A 89 -17.47 8.27 9.16
CA ILE A 89 -17.88 7.32 8.12
C ILE A 89 -19.08 7.90 7.39
N SER A 90 -18.87 8.42 6.18
CA SER A 90 -19.96 8.89 5.32
C SER A 90 -20.89 7.75 4.92
N ASP A 91 -22.12 8.08 4.54
CA ASP A 91 -23.10 7.09 4.06
C ASP A 91 -22.56 6.30 2.86
N THR A 92 -21.79 6.95 1.99
CA THR A 92 -21.14 6.31 0.85
C THR A 92 -20.08 5.31 1.29
N THR A 93 -19.19 5.69 2.23
CA THR A 93 -18.21 4.75 2.81
C THR A 93 -18.93 3.57 3.47
N ARG A 94 -19.96 3.84 4.29
CA ARG A 94 -20.74 2.80 4.98
C ARG A 94 -21.38 1.82 3.99
N LYS A 95 -21.95 2.31 2.89
CA LYS A 95 -22.55 1.48 1.85
C LYS A 95 -21.55 0.46 1.28
N TRP A 96 -20.35 0.92 0.94
CA TRP A 96 -19.30 0.04 0.43
C TRP A 96 -18.78 -0.96 1.48
N LEU A 97 -18.62 -0.53 2.73
CA LEU A 97 -18.24 -1.42 3.82
C LEU A 97 -19.29 -2.50 4.09
N LEU A 98 -20.58 -2.16 4.03
CA LEU A 98 -21.67 -3.13 4.20
C LEU A 98 -21.66 -4.20 3.11
N LEU A 99 -21.37 -3.82 1.85
CA LEU A 99 -21.24 -4.79 0.76
C LEU A 99 -20.07 -5.76 1.01
N ALA A 100 -18.90 -5.26 1.43
CA ALA A 100 -17.75 -6.11 1.73
C ALA A 100 -18.00 -6.98 2.98
N ALA A 101 -18.62 -6.42 4.01
CA ALA A 101 -18.97 -7.12 5.25
C ALA A 101 -20.03 -8.21 5.06
N ALA A 102 -20.94 -8.05 4.09
CA ALA A 102 -21.89 -9.08 3.69
C ALA A 102 -21.19 -10.32 3.10
N GLN A 103 -19.96 -10.17 2.63
CA GLN A 103 -19.08 -11.24 2.13
C GLN A 103 -18.03 -11.68 3.17
N ASP A 104 -18.29 -11.45 4.47
CA ASP A 104 -17.43 -11.87 5.59
C ASP A 104 -16.03 -11.24 5.60
N HIS A 105 -15.86 -10.08 4.93
CA HIS A 105 -14.58 -9.38 4.92
C HIS A 105 -14.25 -8.78 6.29
N ILE A 106 -13.31 -9.42 7.00
CA ILE A 106 -12.93 -9.06 8.38
C ILE A 106 -12.52 -7.58 8.52
N PRO A 107 -11.64 -7.01 7.67
CA PRO A 107 -11.30 -5.59 7.77
C PRO A 107 -12.51 -4.66 7.61
N ALA A 108 -13.48 -5.00 6.74
CA ALA A 108 -14.69 -4.20 6.59
C ALA A 108 -15.57 -4.27 7.84
N LEU A 109 -15.72 -5.45 8.44
CA LEU A 109 -16.46 -5.66 9.68
C LEU A 109 -15.84 -4.90 10.87
N ILE A 110 -14.51 -4.92 10.99
CA ILE A 110 -13.75 -4.14 11.97
C ILE A 110 -13.99 -2.64 11.76
N ARG A 111 -13.91 -2.18 10.51
CA ARG A 111 -14.06 -0.77 10.15
C ARG A 111 -15.50 -0.25 10.31
N LEU A 112 -16.51 -1.10 10.19
CA LEU A 112 -17.89 -0.73 10.48
C LEU A 112 -18.11 -0.40 11.96
N GLY A 113 -17.36 -1.03 12.87
CA GLY A 113 -17.34 -0.71 14.30
C GLY A 113 -18.63 -1.00 15.10
N THR A 114 -19.70 -1.50 14.46
CA THR A 114 -20.94 -1.86 15.15
C THR A 114 -20.74 -3.07 16.05
N ARG A 115 -21.53 -3.20 17.12
CA ARG A 115 -21.43 -4.34 18.04
C ARG A 115 -21.56 -5.68 17.31
N GLU A 116 -22.50 -5.76 16.37
CA GLU A 116 -22.77 -6.94 15.55
C GLU A 116 -21.60 -7.24 14.60
N SER A 117 -21.08 -6.22 13.92
CA SER A 117 -19.95 -6.41 12.99
C SER A 117 -18.67 -6.81 13.72
N ILE A 118 -18.39 -6.24 14.89
CA ILE A 118 -17.24 -6.59 15.73
C ILE A 118 -17.37 -8.02 16.27
N ALA A 119 -18.56 -8.42 16.72
CA ALA A 119 -18.80 -9.79 17.17
C ALA A 119 -18.56 -10.81 16.04
N LYS A 120 -19.09 -10.53 14.85
CA LYS A 120 -18.89 -11.36 13.65
C LYS A 120 -17.42 -11.40 13.21
N ALA A 121 -16.73 -10.25 13.19
CA ALA A 121 -15.30 -10.18 12.88
C ALA A 121 -14.47 -11.05 13.83
N LYS A 122 -14.78 -11.00 15.13
CA LYS A 122 -14.09 -11.78 16.16
C LYS A 122 -14.32 -13.28 16.00
N GLU A 123 -15.53 -13.70 15.66
CA GLU A 123 -15.83 -15.10 15.37
C GLU A 123 -15.03 -15.61 14.16
N LEU A 124 -15.10 -14.89 13.04
CA LEU A 124 -14.39 -15.23 11.81
C LEU A 124 -12.87 -15.28 12.02
N ALA A 125 -12.30 -14.23 12.65
CA ALA A 125 -10.87 -14.14 12.92
C ALA A 125 -10.40 -15.23 13.88
N ARG A 126 -11.19 -15.61 14.89
CA ARG A 126 -10.83 -16.68 15.83
C ARG A 126 -10.74 -18.03 15.13
N ASN A 127 -11.69 -18.35 14.27
CA ASN A 127 -11.70 -19.63 13.54
C ASN A 127 -10.44 -19.81 12.69
N THR A 128 -10.02 -18.76 11.98
CA THR A 128 -8.83 -18.80 11.13
C THR A 128 -7.52 -18.61 11.90
N ALA A 129 -7.54 -17.88 13.02
CA ALA A 129 -6.40 -17.79 13.94
C ALA A 129 -6.08 -19.16 14.57
N ASN A 130 -7.09 -19.96 14.93
CA ASN A 130 -6.90 -21.33 15.38
C ASN A 130 -6.29 -22.24 14.29
N ALA A 131 -6.47 -21.89 13.02
CA ALA A 131 -5.79 -22.50 11.89
C ALA A 131 -4.38 -21.91 11.61
N HIS A 132 -3.79 -21.22 12.60
CA HIS A 132 -2.44 -20.66 12.57
C HIS A 132 -2.19 -19.68 11.41
N LYS A 133 -3.19 -18.83 11.10
CA LYS A 133 -3.07 -17.77 10.10
C LYS A 133 -2.62 -16.45 10.74
N PRO A 134 -1.39 -15.93 10.47
CA PRO A 134 -0.86 -14.73 11.12
C PRO A 134 -1.75 -13.50 10.97
N ALA A 135 -2.26 -13.23 9.75
CA ALA A 135 -3.17 -12.10 9.52
C ALA A 135 -4.41 -12.12 10.43
N SER A 136 -4.96 -13.31 10.70
CA SER A 136 -6.12 -13.46 11.59
C SER A 136 -5.76 -13.27 13.06
N MET A 137 -4.55 -13.66 13.46
CA MET A 137 -4.03 -13.37 14.79
C MET A 137 -3.78 -11.86 14.98
N ILE A 138 -3.30 -11.16 13.96
CA ILE A 138 -3.22 -9.69 13.98
C ILE A 138 -4.62 -9.07 14.17
N TYR A 139 -5.64 -9.56 13.45
CA TYR A 139 -7.03 -9.12 13.66
C TYR A 139 -7.54 -9.44 15.06
N MET A 140 -7.21 -10.61 15.61
CA MET A 140 -7.55 -10.96 16.99
C MET A 140 -6.92 -9.98 17.98
N HIS A 141 -5.64 -9.64 17.83
CA HIS A 141 -5.00 -8.60 18.65
C HIS A 141 -5.71 -7.26 18.53
N ILE A 142 -6.03 -6.81 17.31
CA ILE A 142 -6.78 -5.57 17.10
C ILE A 142 -8.12 -5.58 17.85
N LEU A 143 -8.83 -6.71 17.82
CA LEU A 143 -10.16 -6.87 18.41
C LEU A 143 -10.16 -7.10 19.93
N THR A 144 -9.12 -7.71 20.50
CA THR A 144 -9.08 -8.10 21.93
C THR A 144 -8.03 -7.35 22.74
N GLN A 145 -7.05 -6.74 22.09
CA GLN A 145 -5.87 -6.11 22.69
C GLN A 145 -4.97 -7.09 23.47
N GLU A 146 -5.14 -8.40 23.25
CA GLU A 146 -4.29 -9.47 23.82
C GLU A 146 -3.00 -9.59 23.00
N ILE A 147 -1.83 -9.42 23.64
CA ILE A 147 -0.52 -9.39 22.96
C ILE A 147 -0.06 -10.77 22.50
N GLU A 148 -0.58 -11.82 23.13
CA GLU A 148 -0.27 -13.22 22.88
C GLU A 148 -0.60 -13.60 21.42
N TRP A 149 -1.64 -13.00 20.83
CA TRP A 149 -1.94 -13.19 19.41
C TRP A 149 -0.82 -12.69 18.50
N LEU A 150 -0.25 -11.51 18.77
CA LEU A 150 0.89 -11.01 18.00
C LEU A 150 2.14 -11.84 18.24
N GLN A 151 2.38 -12.30 19.46
CA GLN A 151 3.52 -13.19 19.77
C GLN A 151 3.43 -14.51 19.00
N MET A 152 2.24 -15.13 18.96
CA MET A 152 2.00 -16.34 18.17
C MET A 152 2.17 -16.07 16.67
N ALA A 153 1.64 -14.96 16.16
CA ALA A 153 1.77 -14.59 14.75
C ALA A 153 3.24 -14.32 14.36
N ALA A 154 3.98 -13.62 15.21
CA ALA A 154 5.39 -13.32 14.99
C ALA A 154 6.29 -14.57 15.09
N SER A 155 5.85 -15.62 15.80
CA SER A 155 6.60 -16.87 15.91
C SER A 155 6.72 -17.65 14.59
N SER A 156 5.88 -17.32 13.59
CA SER A 156 5.98 -17.86 12.24
C SER A 156 6.79 -16.98 11.27
N ASP A 157 7.57 -16.02 11.79
CA ASP A 157 8.33 -15.04 11.00
C ASP A 157 7.47 -14.26 9.97
N ASP A 158 6.17 -14.08 10.26
CA ASP A 158 5.31 -13.26 9.43
C ASP A 158 5.74 -11.78 9.52
N ALA A 159 6.08 -11.20 8.37
CA ALA A 159 6.66 -9.86 8.28
C ALA A 159 5.78 -8.79 8.95
N GLU A 160 4.46 -8.92 8.79
CA GLU A 160 3.50 -7.96 9.29
C GLU A 160 3.30 -8.11 10.81
N ALA A 161 3.23 -9.35 11.28
CA ALA A 161 3.14 -9.65 12.71
C ALA A 161 4.37 -9.19 13.49
N LEU A 162 5.58 -9.37 12.92
CA LEU A 162 6.83 -8.89 13.51
C LEU A 162 6.80 -7.37 13.69
N TYR A 163 6.36 -6.64 12.67
CA TYR A 163 6.24 -5.18 12.75
C TYR A 163 5.16 -4.74 13.76
N GLU A 164 3.97 -5.36 13.74
CA GLU A 164 2.88 -5.02 14.67
C GLU A 164 3.28 -5.32 16.13
N LEU A 165 4.02 -6.39 16.37
CA LEU A 165 4.56 -6.70 17.70
C LEU A 165 5.57 -5.64 18.16
N ALA A 166 6.49 -5.22 17.28
CA ALA A 166 7.43 -4.14 17.57
C ALA A 166 6.70 -2.82 17.89
N ALA A 167 5.66 -2.49 17.10
CA ALA A 167 4.83 -1.32 17.32
C ALA A 167 4.07 -1.37 18.65
N ALA A 168 3.52 -2.54 19.02
CA ALA A 168 2.84 -2.74 20.29
C ALA A 168 3.78 -2.54 21.49
N TYR A 169 4.99 -3.09 21.44
CA TYR A 169 6.01 -2.89 22.47
C TYR A 169 6.51 -1.44 22.55
N ARG A 170 6.72 -0.78 21.41
CA ARG A 170 7.08 0.64 21.37
C ARG A 170 6.00 1.53 22.02
N LYS A 171 4.73 1.23 21.74
CA LYS A 171 3.58 1.95 22.31
C LYS A 171 3.39 1.66 23.80
N THR A 172 3.62 0.41 24.21
CA THR A 172 3.37 -0.04 25.58
C THR A 172 4.54 -0.91 26.08
N PRO A 173 5.67 -0.32 26.50
CA PRO A 173 6.88 -1.07 26.88
C PRO A 173 6.67 -2.08 28.02
N ARG A 174 5.69 -1.83 28.91
CA ARG A 174 5.29 -2.75 29.98
C ARG A 174 4.73 -4.11 29.52
N LEU A 175 4.42 -4.26 28.23
CA LEU A 175 4.02 -5.55 27.66
C LEU A 175 5.22 -6.51 27.52
N LEU A 176 6.45 -5.98 27.58
CA LEU A 176 7.66 -6.79 27.64
C LEU A 176 7.89 -7.30 29.06
N PRO A 177 8.37 -8.56 29.22
CA PRO A 177 8.79 -9.07 30.51
C PRO A 177 9.93 -8.25 31.15
N ASP A 178 10.87 -7.78 30.32
CA ASP A 178 11.97 -6.90 30.75
C ASP A 178 11.93 -5.58 29.96
N PRO A 179 11.36 -4.51 30.55
CA PRO A 179 11.30 -3.21 29.90
C PRO A 179 12.66 -2.58 29.61
N GLN A 180 13.75 -3.00 30.27
CA GLN A 180 15.09 -2.44 30.03
C GLN A 180 15.68 -2.88 28.68
N GLN A 181 15.17 -3.96 28.10
CA GLN A 181 15.59 -4.48 26.80
C GLN A 181 14.65 -4.08 25.66
N SER A 182 13.73 -3.13 25.90
CA SER A 182 12.71 -2.75 24.92
C SER A 182 13.31 -2.35 23.59
N ASP A 183 14.35 -1.52 23.62
CA ASP A 183 14.93 -0.96 22.40
C ASP A 183 15.62 -2.04 21.56
N THR A 184 16.31 -2.99 22.20
CA THR A 184 16.96 -4.11 21.51
C THR A 184 15.94 -5.07 20.90
N VAL A 185 14.90 -5.43 21.65
CA VAL A 185 13.84 -6.33 21.15
C VAL A 185 13.06 -5.68 20.02
N ILE A 186 12.70 -4.40 20.15
CA ILE A 186 12.01 -3.65 19.10
C ILE A 186 12.89 -3.54 17.85
N ALA A 187 14.18 -3.24 18.01
CA ALA A 187 15.11 -3.16 16.89
C ALA A 187 15.26 -4.50 16.16
N ASP A 188 15.39 -5.62 16.88
CA ASP A 188 15.45 -6.97 16.29
C ASP A 188 14.18 -7.30 15.49
N LEU A 189 13.01 -7.07 16.09
CA LEU A 189 11.72 -7.32 15.43
C LEU A 189 11.56 -6.46 14.18
N MET A 190 11.94 -5.18 14.23
CA MET A 190 11.91 -4.28 13.07
C MET A 190 12.85 -4.74 11.96
N GLN A 191 14.05 -5.19 12.31
CA GLN A 191 15.02 -5.73 11.35
C GLN A 191 14.50 -6.98 10.66
N ARG A 192 13.99 -7.94 11.45
CA ARG A 192 13.39 -9.18 10.92
C ARG A 192 12.16 -8.91 10.07
N ALA A 193 11.28 -7.99 10.49
CA ALA A 193 10.13 -7.57 9.69
C ALA A 193 10.56 -6.99 8.33
N ALA A 194 11.61 -6.15 8.32
CA ALA A 194 12.13 -5.57 7.09
C ALA A 194 12.79 -6.62 6.19
N ASP A 195 13.57 -7.54 6.75
CA ASP A 195 14.19 -8.65 6.01
C ASP A 195 13.14 -9.61 5.43
N ALA A 196 12.03 -9.83 6.13
CA ALA A 196 10.88 -10.57 5.65
C ALA A 196 10.00 -9.79 4.65
N GLY A 197 10.32 -8.53 4.35
CA GLY A 197 9.66 -7.72 3.32
C GLY A 197 8.46 -6.88 3.79
N CYS A 198 8.30 -6.63 5.10
CA CYS A 198 7.28 -5.71 5.60
C CYS A 198 7.58 -4.28 5.12
N ARG A 199 6.69 -3.75 4.27
CA ARG A 199 6.85 -2.42 3.65
C ARG A 199 7.08 -1.32 4.67
N ARG A 200 6.34 -1.35 5.79
CA ARG A 200 6.44 -0.36 6.87
C ARG A 200 7.79 -0.43 7.57
N ALA A 201 8.25 -1.64 7.90
CA ALA A 201 9.54 -1.84 8.53
C ALA A 201 10.71 -1.36 7.64
N VAL A 202 10.71 -1.75 6.36
CA VAL A 202 11.74 -1.29 5.41
C VAL A 202 11.72 0.23 5.29
N TYR A 203 10.53 0.84 5.22
CA TYR A 203 10.36 2.29 5.11
C TYR A 203 10.88 3.03 6.35
N GLU A 204 10.50 2.60 7.56
CA GLU A 204 10.96 3.21 8.80
C GLU A 204 12.48 3.14 8.94
N LEU A 205 13.08 1.98 8.64
CA LEU A 205 14.54 1.82 8.71
C LEU A 205 15.27 2.67 7.66
N ALA A 206 14.76 2.73 6.43
CA ALA A 206 15.37 3.54 5.36
C ALA A 206 15.40 5.03 5.68
N PHE A 207 14.34 5.55 6.29
CA PHE A 207 14.13 6.98 6.51
C PHE A 207 14.31 7.43 7.96
N SER A 208 14.83 6.58 8.85
CA SER A 208 15.08 6.97 10.25
C SER A 208 16.01 8.19 10.34
N GLU A 209 15.68 9.12 11.24
CA GLU A 209 16.43 10.37 11.48
C GLU A 209 17.26 10.35 12.77
N ASP A 210 17.08 9.35 13.63
CA ASP A 210 17.69 9.27 14.98
C ASP A 210 19.19 8.91 14.99
N GLY A 211 19.76 8.59 13.82
CA GLY A 211 21.16 8.19 13.68
C GLY A 211 21.49 6.79 14.22
N VAL A 212 20.50 6.05 14.74
CA VAL A 212 20.67 4.69 15.26
C VAL A 212 20.90 3.70 14.12
N VAL A 213 20.19 3.91 13.01
CA VAL A 213 20.31 3.07 11.81
C VAL A 213 21.58 3.45 11.03
N SER A 214 22.48 2.47 10.84
CA SER A 214 23.75 2.67 10.12
C SER A 214 23.55 3.07 8.66
N VAL A 215 24.56 3.69 8.05
CA VAL A 215 24.51 4.08 6.62
C VAL A 215 24.34 2.85 5.73
N THR A 216 25.08 1.77 6.00
CA THR A 216 24.98 0.49 5.27
C THR A 216 23.56 -0.09 5.34
N GLU A 217 22.93 0.02 6.51
CA GLU A 217 21.57 -0.46 6.68
C GLU A 217 20.58 0.41 5.89
N LYS A 218 20.70 1.74 5.95
CA LYS A 218 19.87 2.63 5.10
C LYS A 218 20.08 2.37 3.61
N GLN A 219 21.31 2.09 3.17
CA GLN A 219 21.64 1.71 1.80
C GLN A 219 20.85 0.46 1.36
N LYS A 220 20.90 -0.59 2.20
CA LYS A 220 20.15 -1.84 2.00
C LYS A 220 18.65 -1.54 1.88
N ARG A 221 18.09 -0.76 2.80
CA ARG A 221 16.63 -0.50 2.84
C ARG A 221 16.14 0.42 1.73
N ILE A 222 16.91 1.43 1.31
CA ILE A 222 16.55 2.26 0.15
C ILE A 222 16.55 1.43 -1.13
N THR A 223 17.57 0.57 -1.31
CA THR A 223 17.63 -0.36 -2.44
C THR A 223 16.43 -1.31 -2.40
N GLN A 224 16.15 -1.90 -1.23
CA GLN A 224 15.00 -2.79 -1.05
C GLN A 224 13.67 -2.10 -1.40
N LEU A 225 13.42 -0.88 -0.92
CA LEU A 225 12.21 -0.11 -1.27
C LEU A 225 12.10 0.16 -2.77
N ALA A 226 13.21 0.49 -3.44
CA ALA A 226 13.22 0.73 -4.86
C ALA A 226 12.77 -0.51 -5.64
N PHE A 227 13.33 -1.68 -5.32
CA PHE A 227 12.98 -2.95 -5.95
C PHE A 227 11.63 -3.53 -5.50
N MET A 228 11.11 -3.11 -4.35
CA MET A 228 9.71 -3.38 -3.99
C MET A 228 8.73 -2.56 -4.83
N GLY A 229 9.16 -1.47 -5.48
CA GLY A 229 8.29 -0.52 -6.18
C GLY A 229 7.74 0.59 -5.30
N GLN A 230 8.29 0.81 -4.09
CA GLN A 230 7.86 1.92 -3.25
C GLN A 230 8.35 3.24 -3.85
N LEU A 231 7.42 4.10 -4.29
CA LEU A 231 7.71 5.28 -5.12
C LEU A 231 8.71 6.24 -4.47
N ARG A 232 8.62 6.47 -3.16
CA ARG A 232 9.57 7.36 -2.47
C ARG A 232 10.98 6.75 -2.45
N GLY A 233 11.11 5.49 -2.06
CA GLY A 233 12.38 4.77 -2.04
C GLY A 233 13.00 4.64 -3.42
N LEU A 234 12.19 4.39 -4.45
CA LEU A 234 12.62 4.37 -5.85
C LEU A 234 13.19 5.74 -6.27
N LEU A 235 12.49 6.84 -5.97
CA LEU A 235 12.99 8.18 -6.28
C LEU A 235 14.26 8.49 -5.50
N GLU A 236 14.29 8.22 -4.19
CA GLU A 236 15.45 8.47 -3.33
C GLU A 236 16.67 7.65 -3.80
N TYR A 237 16.47 6.41 -4.23
CA TYR A 237 17.50 5.59 -4.87
C TYR A 237 18.02 6.22 -6.15
N GLY A 238 17.13 6.67 -7.06
CA GLY A 238 17.53 7.35 -8.30
C GLY A 238 18.31 8.65 -8.06
N TYR A 239 17.84 9.50 -7.13
CA TYR A 239 18.53 10.74 -6.77
C TYR A 239 19.88 10.49 -6.08
N ALA A 240 19.97 9.48 -5.21
CA ALA A 240 21.22 9.08 -4.57
C ALA A 240 22.27 8.63 -5.60
N LEU A 241 21.87 7.82 -6.58
CA LEU A 241 22.75 7.41 -7.70
C LEU A 241 23.15 8.58 -8.60
N ALA A 242 22.32 9.61 -8.71
CA ALA A 242 22.67 10.82 -9.46
C ALA A 242 23.62 11.76 -8.69
N GLY A 243 23.78 11.56 -7.38
CA GLY A 243 24.47 12.51 -6.51
C GLY A 243 23.68 13.82 -6.31
N LEU A 244 22.35 13.75 -6.44
CA LEU A 244 21.46 14.92 -6.36
C LEU A 244 20.49 14.82 -5.18
N SER A 245 19.97 15.96 -4.76
CA SER A 245 18.86 16.04 -3.81
C SER A 245 17.58 16.39 -4.54
N ARG A 246 16.49 15.69 -4.23
CA ARG A 246 15.15 16.06 -4.71
C ARG A 246 14.71 17.41 -4.14
N ASP A 247 15.09 17.70 -2.90
CA ASP A 247 14.92 19.02 -2.29
C ASP A 247 16.19 19.84 -2.56
N LYS A 248 16.11 20.80 -3.48
CA LYS A 248 17.25 21.64 -3.89
C LYS A 248 17.82 22.50 -2.74
N THR A 249 17.12 22.58 -1.60
CA THR A 249 17.60 23.27 -0.39
C THR A 249 18.43 22.37 0.54
N ARG A 250 18.44 21.05 0.30
CA ARG A 250 19.13 20.06 1.12
C ARG A 250 20.33 19.47 0.41
N THR A 251 21.32 19.05 1.19
CA THR A 251 22.44 18.28 0.67
C THR A 251 21.97 16.93 0.14
N PRO A 252 22.53 16.45 -0.98
CA PRO A 252 22.24 15.12 -1.51
C PRO A 252 22.50 14.04 -0.46
N ARG A 253 21.51 13.14 -0.29
CA ARG A 253 21.69 11.92 0.51
C ARG A 253 22.14 10.81 -0.43
N THR A 254 23.41 10.41 -0.34
CA THR A 254 23.95 9.31 -1.17
C THR A 254 23.64 7.94 -0.57
N TYR A 255 23.35 7.86 0.73
CA TYR A 255 23.17 6.59 1.45
C TYR A 255 24.34 5.61 1.27
N GLY A 256 25.54 6.09 0.95
CA GLY A 256 26.70 5.24 0.64
C GLY A 256 26.66 4.58 -0.75
N LEU A 257 25.72 4.96 -1.62
CA LEU A 257 25.68 4.51 -3.01
C LEU A 257 26.74 5.24 -3.86
N GLU A 258 27.41 4.49 -4.73
CA GLU A 258 28.27 5.06 -5.76
C GLU A 258 27.43 5.74 -6.85
N GLN A 259 27.99 6.78 -7.45
CA GLN A 259 27.31 7.51 -8.51
C GLN A 259 27.17 6.63 -9.76
N ASN A 260 25.96 6.50 -10.28
CA ASN A 260 25.67 5.77 -11.52
C ASN A 260 24.59 6.53 -12.29
N LEU A 261 25.03 7.41 -13.20
CA LEU A 261 24.15 8.29 -13.95
C LEU A 261 23.20 7.53 -14.91
N PRO A 262 23.65 6.53 -15.70
CA PRO A 262 22.75 5.72 -16.53
C PRO A 262 21.64 5.03 -15.72
N ARG A 263 21.99 4.41 -14.58
CA ARG A 263 21.02 3.76 -13.68
C ARG A 263 20.07 4.79 -13.06
N ALA A 264 20.57 5.94 -12.61
CA ALA A 264 19.75 7.02 -12.08
C ALA A 264 18.69 7.48 -13.09
N CYS A 265 19.09 7.76 -14.33
CA CYS A 265 18.17 8.13 -15.42
C CYS A 265 17.12 7.04 -15.67
N ALA A 266 17.52 5.77 -15.68
CA ALA A 266 16.61 4.65 -15.88
C ALA A 266 15.56 4.54 -14.75
N VAL A 267 15.98 4.72 -13.48
CA VAL A 267 15.09 4.74 -12.32
C VAL A 267 14.06 5.87 -12.40
N LEU A 268 14.51 7.09 -12.71
CA LEU A 268 13.61 8.24 -12.83
C LEU A 268 12.65 8.07 -14.03
N LYS A 269 13.13 7.53 -15.15
CA LYS A 269 12.28 7.21 -16.31
C LYS A 269 11.21 6.19 -15.95
N LEU A 270 11.57 5.13 -15.23
CA LEU A 270 10.61 4.12 -14.77
C LEU A 270 9.53 4.77 -13.91
N ALA A 271 9.92 5.61 -12.93
CA ALA A 271 8.99 6.32 -12.06
C ALA A 271 8.01 7.19 -12.87
N LEU A 272 8.49 8.01 -13.79
CA LEU A 272 7.66 8.84 -14.66
C LEU A 272 6.71 8.00 -15.52
N THR A 273 7.20 6.90 -16.09
CA THR A 273 6.40 6.03 -16.97
C THR A 273 5.28 5.34 -16.20
N ARG A 274 5.56 4.82 -15.00
CA ARG A 274 4.60 4.06 -14.18
C ARG A 274 3.64 4.94 -13.39
N THR A 275 3.90 6.25 -13.29
CA THR A 275 3.01 7.22 -12.64
C THR A 275 2.25 8.10 -13.63
N ALA A 276 2.56 8.00 -14.92
CA ALA A 276 1.92 8.77 -15.98
C ALA A 276 0.39 8.66 -15.91
N GLY A 277 -0.29 9.82 -15.91
CA GLY A 277 -1.75 9.88 -15.80
C GLY A 277 -2.32 9.54 -14.42
N ALA A 278 -1.52 9.06 -13.47
CA ALA A 278 -1.92 8.84 -12.08
C ALA A 278 -1.49 10.01 -11.19
N LEU A 279 -0.18 10.32 -11.20
CA LEU A 279 0.48 11.31 -10.36
C LEU A 279 1.48 12.11 -11.20
N GLU A 280 1.29 13.42 -11.27
CA GLU A 280 2.22 14.32 -11.94
C GLU A 280 3.50 14.51 -11.10
N LEU A 281 4.66 14.35 -11.72
CA LEU A 281 5.97 14.50 -11.07
C LEU A 281 6.86 15.53 -11.82
N PRO A 282 6.44 16.81 -11.91
CA PRO A 282 7.09 17.79 -12.79
C PRO A 282 8.55 18.08 -12.42
N CYS A 283 8.88 18.08 -11.12
CA CYS A 283 10.28 18.24 -10.69
C CYS A 283 11.15 17.05 -11.10
N VAL A 284 10.62 15.83 -10.99
CA VAL A 284 11.34 14.61 -11.40
C VAL A 284 11.52 14.59 -12.91
N GLU A 285 10.50 15.01 -13.67
CA GLU A 285 10.58 15.10 -15.12
C GLU A 285 11.65 16.10 -15.55
N HIS A 286 11.66 17.30 -14.96
CA HIS A 286 12.67 18.31 -15.23
C HIS A 286 14.09 17.81 -14.93
N ASP A 287 14.29 17.21 -13.75
CA ASP A 287 15.60 16.70 -13.34
C ASP A 287 16.02 15.50 -14.22
N TYR A 288 15.09 14.60 -14.59
CA TYR A 288 15.33 13.51 -15.53
C TYR A 288 15.86 14.03 -16.87
N TRP A 289 15.20 15.02 -17.47
CA TRP A 289 15.66 15.59 -18.72
C TRP A 289 17.04 16.22 -18.57
N ALA A 290 17.30 16.96 -17.49
CA ALA A 290 18.62 17.55 -17.24
C ALA A 290 19.74 16.48 -17.11
N LEU A 291 19.44 15.32 -16.51
CA LEU A 291 20.38 14.20 -16.38
C LEU A 291 20.61 13.47 -17.70
N VAL A 292 19.55 13.26 -18.50
CA VAL A 292 19.67 12.59 -19.81
C VAL A 292 20.57 13.37 -20.77
N HIS A 293 20.55 14.71 -20.74
CA HIS A 293 21.46 15.53 -21.55
C HIS A 293 22.94 15.35 -21.18
N GLN A 294 23.24 14.81 -19.99
CA GLN A 294 24.61 14.53 -19.53
C GLN A 294 25.07 13.12 -19.90
N LEU A 295 24.18 12.25 -20.40
CA LEU A 295 24.55 10.91 -20.82
C LEU A 295 25.36 10.94 -22.11
N SER A 296 26.58 10.43 -22.06
CA SER A 296 27.43 10.24 -23.23
C SER A 296 27.12 8.94 -23.99
N ASP A 297 26.54 7.95 -23.31
CA ASP A 297 26.17 6.64 -23.86
C ASP A 297 24.77 6.22 -23.35
N THR A 298 23.88 5.87 -24.28
CA THR A 298 22.50 5.47 -23.97
C THR A 298 22.33 3.95 -23.83
N ILE A 299 23.31 3.13 -24.25
CA ILE A 299 23.21 1.66 -24.22
C ILE A 299 23.05 1.16 -22.77
N GLU A 300 23.89 1.67 -21.87
CA GLU A 300 23.82 1.28 -20.46
C GLU A 300 22.51 1.74 -19.81
N TYR A 301 22.03 2.93 -20.15
CA TYR A 301 20.74 3.45 -19.69
C TYR A 301 19.57 2.55 -20.15
N GLU A 302 19.53 2.16 -21.42
CA GLU A 302 18.47 1.31 -21.99
C GLU A 302 18.47 -0.07 -21.35
N LYS A 303 19.66 -0.68 -21.16
CA LYS A 303 19.80 -1.96 -20.47
C LYS A 303 19.28 -1.88 -19.04
N ASN A 304 19.67 -0.85 -18.30
CA ASN A 304 19.21 -0.63 -16.92
C ASN A 304 17.69 -0.42 -16.86
N LEU A 305 17.12 0.32 -17.82
CA LEU A 305 15.67 0.55 -17.87
C LEU A 305 14.90 -0.75 -18.10
N LEU A 306 15.39 -1.60 -19.01
CA LEU A 306 14.76 -2.90 -19.29
C LEU A 306 14.82 -3.83 -18.07
N GLU A 307 15.96 -3.89 -17.39
CA GLU A 307 16.13 -4.65 -16.15
C GLU A 307 15.16 -4.16 -15.07
N LEU A 308 15.13 -2.85 -14.83
CA LEU A 308 14.22 -2.25 -13.84
C LEU A 308 12.74 -2.46 -14.18
N GLN A 309 12.37 -2.47 -15.46
CA GLN A 309 11.01 -2.77 -15.89
C GLN A 309 10.57 -4.22 -15.61
N SER A 310 11.53 -5.15 -15.60
CA SER A 310 11.34 -6.56 -15.23
C SER A 310 11.30 -6.74 -13.71
N ASP A 311 12.26 -6.14 -13.01
CA ASP A 311 12.55 -6.48 -11.62
C ASP A 311 11.74 -5.65 -10.61
N VAL A 312 11.30 -4.45 -11.01
CA VAL A 312 10.45 -3.60 -10.17
C VAL A 312 8.98 -3.90 -10.51
N PRO A 313 8.19 -4.39 -9.53
CA PRO A 313 6.76 -4.63 -9.73
C PRO A 313 5.98 -3.32 -9.84
N ALA A 314 4.66 -3.38 -9.76
CA ALA A 314 3.81 -2.19 -9.78
C ALA A 314 4.19 -1.20 -8.67
N LEU A 315 4.24 0.09 -9.01
CA LEU A 315 4.61 1.12 -8.06
C LEU A 315 3.52 1.35 -7.01
N PHE A 316 3.94 1.64 -5.79
CA PHE A 316 3.04 2.01 -4.71
C PHE A 316 3.62 3.16 -3.88
N LYS A 317 2.72 4.02 -3.40
CA LYS A 317 3.00 5.11 -2.46
C LYS A 317 2.55 4.75 -1.04
N VAL A 318 1.42 4.05 -0.93
CA VAL A 318 0.81 3.70 0.35
C VAL A 318 1.59 2.55 1.00
N VAL A 319 2.15 2.80 2.18
CA VAL A 319 2.97 1.83 2.93
C VAL A 319 2.14 1.13 4.00
N ASP A 320 1.08 1.77 4.50
CA ASP A 320 0.22 1.23 5.55
C ASP A 320 -0.76 0.17 5.01
N PRO A 321 -0.96 -0.95 5.74
CA PRO A 321 -2.07 -1.83 5.49
C PRO A 321 -3.37 -1.07 5.69
N THR A 322 -4.32 -1.32 4.80
CA THR A 322 -5.60 -0.62 4.74
C THR A 322 -6.55 -1.03 5.88
N VAL A 323 -6.11 -1.52 7.04
CA VAL A 323 -7.04 -1.85 8.14
C VAL A 323 -7.28 -0.60 8.98
N ILE A 324 -8.37 0.09 8.68
CA ILE A 324 -8.78 1.30 9.37
C ILE A 324 -9.77 0.90 10.45
N LEU A 325 -9.49 1.26 11.70
CA LEU A 325 -10.40 1.00 12.81
C LEU A 325 -11.63 1.92 12.72
N GLY A 326 -12.82 1.33 12.84
CA GLY A 326 -14.06 2.07 12.98
C GLY A 326 -14.18 2.66 14.38
N TRP A 327 -14.70 3.88 14.50
CA TRP A 327 -15.10 4.43 15.78
C TRP A 327 -16.50 3.93 16.11
N ALA A 328 -16.67 3.33 17.29
CA ALA A 328 -18.00 3.05 17.80
C ALA A 328 -18.71 4.39 18.05
N HIS A 329 -19.88 4.57 17.42
CA HIS A 329 -20.85 5.60 17.80
C HIS A 329 -21.84 5.00 18.78
#